data_AF-A0A536KWR2-F1
#
_entry.id   AF-A0A536KWR2-F1
#
_cell.length_a   1.000
_cell.length_b   1.000
_cell.length_c   1.000
_cell.angle_alpha   90.00
_cell.angle_beta   90.00
_cell.angle_gamma   90.00
#
_symmetry.space_group_name_H-M   'P 1'
#
loop_
_entity.id
_entity.type
_entity.pdbx_description
1 polymer ?
#
loop_
_entity_poly.entity_id
_entity_poly.type
_entity_poly.pdbx_seq_one_letter_code
_entity_poly.pdbx_strand_id
1 'polypeptide(L)' 'MPIFMDVHENLPDGTTAKDVAQAHQADMAKQREYGVNYMRYWVDEKEQKVFCLVEAPDAET' A
#
# COMPACT_ATOMS: atom_id res chain seq x y z
N MET A 1 14.81 2.88 9.10
CA MET A 1 14.15 1.66 9.65
C MET A 1 14.17 0.59 8.56
N PRO A 2 13.78 -0.68 8.81
CA PRO A 2 13.63 -1.65 7.72
C PRO A 2 12.65 -1.18 6.65
N ILE A 3 12.77 -1.76 5.46
CA ILE A 3 11.89 -1.50 4.32
C ILE A 3 11.18 -2.80 3.97
N PHE A 4 9.85 -2.75 3.90
CA PHE A 4 8.98 -3.86 3.61
C PHE A 4 8.26 -3.63 2.28
N MET A 5 7.96 -4.74 1.61
CA MET A 5 7.06 -4.78 0.47
C MET A 5 5.78 -5.46 0.92
N ASP A 6 4.71 -4.69 1.01
CA ASP A 6 3.37 -5.21 1.27
C ASP A 6 2.66 -5.46 -0.08
N VAL A 7 2.06 -6.65 -0.22
CA VAL A 7 1.46 -7.12 -1.47
C VAL A 7 0.00 -7.45 -1.22
N HIS A 8 -0.88 -6.63 -1.79
CA HIS A 8 -2.30 -6.91 -1.80
C HIS A 8 -2.64 -7.71 -3.05
N GLU A 9 -3.08 -8.95 -2.84
CA GLU A 9 -3.50 -9.86 -3.90
C GLU A 9 -5.03 -9.97 -3.96
N ASN A 10 -5.55 -10.35 -5.13
CA ASN A 10 -6.97 -10.58 -5.36
C ASN A 10 -7.82 -9.32 -5.11
N LEU A 11 -7.43 -8.20 -5.75
CA LEU A 11 -8.26 -6.99 -5.71
C LEU A 11 -9.68 -7.29 -6.22
N PRO A 12 -10.72 -6.65 -5.65
CA PRO A 12 -12.08 -6.82 -6.13
C PRO A 12 -12.21 -6.50 -7.62
N ASP A 13 -13.04 -7.28 -8.34
CA ASP A 13 -13.32 -7.04 -9.75
C ASP A 13 -13.79 -5.60 -10.00
N GLY A 14 -13.14 -4.94 -10.97
CA GLY A 14 -13.43 -3.54 -11.30
C GLY A 14 -12.73 -2.52 -10.42
N THR A 15 -11.82 -2.93 -9.52
CA THR A 15 -10.91 -2.01 -8.83
C THR A 15 -10.11 -1.22 -9.85
N THR A 16 -10.15 0.10 -9.75
CA THR A 16 -9.42 0.99 -10.66
C THR A 16 -8.13 1.50 -10.01
N ALA A 17 -7.15 1.92 -10.82
CA ALA A 17 -5.98 2.63 -10.32
C ALA A 17 -6.32 3.87 -9.45
N LYS A 18 -7.47 4.51 -9.69
CA LYS A 18 -7.94 5.64 -8.88
C LYS A 18 -8.36 5.20 -7.48
N ASP A 19 -9.05 4.06 -7.36
CA ASP A 19 -9.46 3.52 -6.06
C ASP A 19 -8.23 3.17 -5.22
N VAL A 20 -7.22 2.55 -5.85
CA VAL A 20 -5.93 2.25 -5.17
C VAL A 20 -5.21 3.53 -4.75
N ALA A 21 -5.20 4.57 -5.60
CA ALA A 21 -4.60 5.85 -5.23
C ALA A 21 -5.31 6.50 -4.02
N GLN A 22 -6.63 6.38 -3.94
CA GLN A 22 -7.40 6.87 -2.79
C GLN A 22 -7.13 6.04 -1.53
N ALA A 23 -7.01 4.72 -1.64
CA ALA A 23 -6.61 3.86 -0.54
C ALA A 23 -5.22 4.24 0.01
N HIS A 24 -4.24 4.40 -0.88
CA HIS A 24 -2.89 4.82 -0.49
C HIS A 24 -2.87 6.19 0.19
N GLN A 25 -3.69 7.15 -0.27
CA GLN A 25 -3.84 8.45 0.41
C GLN A 25 -4.41 8.31 1.82
N ALA A 26 -5.35 7.38 2.03
CA ALA A 26 -5.90 7.10 3.34
C ALA A 26 -4.85 6.50 4.29
N ASP A 27 -3.97 5.62 3.79
CA ASP A 27 -2.85 5.07 4.55
C ASP A 27 -1.87 6.17 4.96
N MET A 28 -1.46 7.03 4.01
CA MET A 28 -0.58 8.17 4.28
C MET A 28 -1.16 9.14 5.32
N ALA A 29 -2.48 9.30 5.39
CA ALA A 29 -3.14 10.14 6.38
C ALA A 29 -2.99 9.59 7.80
N LYS A 30 -2.86 8.27 7.96
CA LYS A 30 -2.71 7.58 9.25
C LYS A 30 -1.28 7.17 9.58
N GLN A 31 -0.37 7.15 8.61
CA GLN A 31 0.97 6.56 8.74
C GLN A 31 1.76 7.02 9.98
N ARG A 32 1.59 8.28 10.39
CA ARG A 32 2.28 8.83 11.58
C ARG A 32 1.76 8.24 12.90
N GLU A 33 0.49 7.87 12.97
CA GLU A 33 -0.12 7.22 14.14
C GLU A 33 0.53 5.86 14.42
N TYR A 34 0.91 5.15 13.36
CA TYR A 34 1.54 3.84 13.42
C TYR A 34 3.07 3.88 13.32
N GLY A 35 3.67 5.07 13.16
CA GLY A 35 5.13 5.20 13.01
C GLY A 35 5.68 4.59 11.73
N VAL A 36 4.85 4.47 10.70
CA VAL A 36 5.21 3.95 9.37
C VAL A 36 5.31 5.08 8.35
N ASN A 37 6.02 4.81 7.25
CA ASN A 37 6.21 5.75 6.15
C ASN A 37 5.96 5.04 4.81
N TYR A 38 4.81 5.32 4.21
CA TYR A 38 4.46 4.80 2.89
C TYR A 38 5.22 5.59 1.81
N MET A 39 6.14 4.92 1.11
CA MET A 39 7.09 5.58 0.22
C MET A 39 6.60 5.64 -1.23
N ARG A 40 6.13 4.50 -1.75
CA ARG A 40 5.69 4.32 -3.14
C ARG A 40 4.68 3.19 -3.23
N TYR A 41 3.85 3.22 -4.27
CA TYR A 41 2.97 2.12 -4.63
C TYR A 41 2.97 1.87 -6.14
N TRP A 42 2.61 0.65 -6.54
CA TRP A 42 2.40 0.23 -7.92
C TRP A 42 1.14 -0.61 -8.01
N VAL A 43 0.47 -0.54 -9.17
CA VAL A 43 -0.75 -1.30 -9.46
C VAL A 43 -0.51 -2.14 -10.71
N ASP A 44 -0.79 -3.43 -10.59
CA ASP A 44 -0.94 -4.33 -11.74
C ASP A 44 -2.43 -4.62 -11.93
N GLU A 45 -3.06 -3.87 -12.82
CA GLU A 45 -4.49 -4.04 -13.13
C GLU A 45 -4.79 -5.37 -13.84
N LYS A 46 -3.79 -5.96 -14.52
CA LYS A 46 -3.99 -7.22 -15.24
C LYS A 46 -4.01 -8.40 -14.27
N GLU A 47 -3.08 -8.39 -13.32
CA GLU A 47 -2.95 -9.45 -12.31
C GLU A 47 -3.72 -9.14 -11.02
N GLN A 48 -4.42 -7.99 -10.95
CA GLN A 48 -5.21 -7.54 -9.80
C GLN A 48 -4.37 -7.50 -8.51
N LYS A 49 -3.21 -6.84 -8.57
CA LYS A 49 -2.29 -6.68 -7.44
C LYS A 49 -1.90 -5.24 -7.16
N VAL A 50 -1.65 -4.93 -5.89
CA VAL A 50 -1.00 -3.68 -5.45
C VAL A 50 0.26 -4.02 -4.68
N PHE A 51 1.31 -3.24 -4.92
CA PHE A 51 2.58 -3.33 -4.23
C PHE A 51 2.82 -2.01 -3.50
N CYS A 52 3.05 -2.05 -2.19
CA CYS A 52 3.34 -0.88 -1.36
C CYS A 52 4.74 -1.02 -0.76
N LEU A 53 5.60 -0.03 -1.01
CA LEU A 53 6.92 0.07 -0.36
C LEU A 53 6.78 0.91 0.91
N VAL A 54 7.05 0.31 2.05
CA VAL A 54 6.82 0.92 3.36
C VAL A 54 8.09 0.83 4.20
N GLU A 55 8.50 1.95 4.80
CA GLU A 55 9.49 1.95 5.88
C GLU A 55 8.75 1.86 7.22
N ALA A 56 9.00 0.82 8.00
CA ALA A 56 8.25 0.48 9.23
C ALA A 56 9.17 -0.17 10.28
N PRO A 57 8.79 -0.21 11.57
CA PRO A 57 9.62 -0.82 12.61
C PRO A 57 9.67 -2.35 12.50
N ASP A 58 8.58 -2.96 12.07
CA ASP A 58 8.41 -4.39 11.78
C ASP A 58 7.35 -4.59 10.68
N ALA A 59 7.07 -5.84 10.32
CA ALA A 59 6.13 -6.20 9.25
C ALA A 59 4.65 -6.21 9.69
N GLU A 60 4.37 -6.10 10.99
CA GLU A 60 3.02 -6.25 11.56
C GLU A 60 2.37 -4.91 11.92
N THR A 61 3.14 -3.82 11.85
CA THR A 61 2.71 -2.44 12.13
C THR A 61 2.16 -1.76 10.88
#